data_AF-A0A972J8V1-F1
#
_entry.id   AF-A0A972J8V1-F1
#
_cell.length_a   1.000
_cell.length_b   1.000
_cell.length_c   1.000
_cell.angle_alpha   90.00
_cell.angle_beta   90.00
_cell.angle_gamma   90.00
#
_symmetry.space_group_name_H-M   'P 1'
#
loop_
_entity.id
_entity.type
_entity.pdbx_description
1 polymer ?
#
loop_
_entity_poly.entity_id
_entity_poly.type
_entity_poly.pdbx_seq_one_letter_code
_entity_poly.pdbx_strand_id
1 'polypeptide(L)'
;MITASPTENLTGITIQGDFDDFNELVDSIYRLTATDEEKTDYYFGAKSRLLGVCYEIRHTCMGDRDIILKDNGMTSEKMGWHNKITPTQNVYYSVNILFPEAIFIAASASSMCSLSFLNYGIRGRARAEHKYAPSFSFSNYIRDKANLHNLCTGIWQALGEVIGDEELENIYRLRERTDEDYMDYVTHYIDKCNIELIDTAVEKRKDKLRNIAKRIIKKPQGYKSMEYDLNYWAKEYKTTIYELYDSKLEYPEDIEW
;
A
#
# COMPACT_ATOMS: atom_id res chain seq x y z
N MET A 1 16.30 -0.32 5.82
CA MET A 1 15.63 -0.28 4.50
C MET A 1 14.43 -1.21 4.52
N ILE A 2 13.28 -0.72 4.03
CA ILE A 2 12.07 -1.50 3.86
C ILE A 2 12.26 -2.57 2.78
N THR A 3 11.86 -3.80 3.09
CA THR A 3 11.83 -4.93 2.16
C THR A 3 10.43 -5.53 2.14
N ALA A 4 10.01 -6.08 1.00
CA ALA A 4 8.78 -6.85 0.90
C ALA A 4 9.08 -8.20 0.24
N SER A 5 8.54 -9.29 0.80
CA SER A 5 8.66 -10.64 0.25
C SER A 5 7.30 -11.35 0.27
N PRO A 6 7.03 -12.30 -0.64
CA PRO A 6 5.82 -13.13 -0.55
C PRO A 6 5.75 -13.87 0.78
N THR A 7 4.54 -14.04 1.32
CA THR A 7 4.29 -14.95 2.44
C THR A 7 4.36 -16.41 1.99
N GLU A 8 4.50 -17.35 2.93
CA GLU A 8 4.67 -18.78 2.63
C GLU A 8 3.54 -19.33 1.77
N ASN A 9 2.29 -19.02 2.11
CA ASN A 9 1.13 -19.51 1.38
C ASN A 9 0.67 -18.56 0.26
N LEU A 10 1.47 -17.56 -0.11
CA LEU A 10 1.18 -16.61 -1.20
C LEU A 10 -0.15 -15.84 -1.04
N THR A 11 -0.70 -15.76 0.17
CA THR A 11 -1.90 -14.96 0.46
C THR A 11 -1.57 -13.48 0.48
N GLY A 12 -0.32 -13.16 0.83
CA GLY A 12 0.12 -11.80 1.05
C GLY A 12 1.60 -11.57 0.80
N ILE A 13 2.03 -10.42 1.26
CA ILE A 13 3.44 -10.02 1.36
C ILE A 13 3.75 -9.72 2.82
N THR A 14 4.98 -10.04 3.22
CA THR A 14 5.58 -9.60 4.47
C THR A 14 6.42 -8.38 4.18
N ILE A 15 6.07 -7.25 4.78
CA ILE A 15 6.87 -6.03 4.77
C ILE A 15 7.71 -6.00 6.04
N GLN A 16 9.00 -5.70 5.89
CA GLN A 16 9.94 -5.64 6.99
C GLN A 16 10.76 -4.36 6.94
N GLY A 17 11.06 -3.80 8.10
CA GLY A 17 11.89 -2.60 8.26
C GLY A 17 12.32 -2.47 9.72
N ASP A 18 13.34 -1.65 9.98
CA ASP A 18 13.62 -1.22 11.34
C ASP A 18 12.61 -0.13 11.78
N PHE A 19 12.78 0.36 13.01
CA PHE A 19 11.89 1.39 13.56
C PHE A 19 11.88 2.66 12.71
N ASP A 20 13.06 3.14 12.30
CA ASP A 20 13.18 4.40 11.58
C ASP A 20 12.62 4.29 10.17
N ASP A 21 12.85 3.15 9.49
CA ASP A 21 12.26 2.82 8.20
C ASP A 21 10.72 2.95 8.24
N PHE A 22 10.08 2.26 9.19
CA PHE A 22 8.62 2.24 9.29
C PHE A 22 8.05 3.57 9.78
N ASN A 23 8.72 4.21 10.75
CA ASN A 23 8.31 5.52 11.23
C ASN A 23 8.36 6.55 10.09
N GLU A 24 9.43 6.56 9.29
CA GLU A 24 9.56 7.48 8.15
C GLU A 24 8.51 7.20 7.07
N LEU A 25 8.27 5.94 6.72
CA LEU A 25 7.24 5.57 5.74
C LEU A 25 5.84 6.00 6.19
N VAL A 26 5.48 5.73 7.44
CA VAL A 26 4.18 6.11 8.01
C VAL A 26 3.99 7.62 7.94
N ASP A 27 4.99 8.37 8.39
CA ASP A 27 5.02 9.82 8.31
C ASP A 27 4.87 10.35 6.88
N SER A 28 5.56 9.73 5.93
CA SER A 28 5.48 10.08 4.52
C SER A 28 4.09 9.83 3.94
N ILE A 29 3.48 8.69 4.25
CA ILE A 29 2.12 8.38 3.81
C ILE A 29 1.13 9.38 4.40
N TYR A 30 1.15 9.64 5.71
CA TYR A 30 0.25 10.62 6.33
C TYR A 30 0.33 12.00 5.66
N ARG A 31 1.53 12.48 5.30
CA ARG A 31 1.70 13.75 4.60
C ARG A 31 1.23 13.71 3.16
N LEU A 32 1.40 12.59 2.47
CA LEU A 32 0.92 12.40 1.09
C LEU A 32 -0.61 12.24 1.02
N THR A 33 -1.23 11.69 2.05
CA THR A 33 -2.69 11.48 2.13
C THR A 33 -3.41 12.60 2.86
N ALA A 34 -2.69 13.55 3.47
CA ALA A 34 -3.26 14.74 4.10
C ALA A 34 -3.88 15.66 3.04
N THR A 35 -5.14 15.41 2.72
CA THR A 35 -6.00 16.31 1.94
C THR A 35 -7.23 16.66 2.77
N ASP A 36 -7.77 17.86 2.54
CA ASP A 36 -8.94 18.37 3.24
C ASP A 36 -10.05 17.32 3.28
N GLU A 37 -10.73 17.20 4.42
CA GLU A 37 -11.89 16.33 4.69
C GLU A 37 -13.12 16.65 3.78
N GLU A 38 -12.93 17.43 2.72
CA GLU A 38 -13.96 17.85 1.80
C GLU A 38 -14.18 16.85 0.65
N LYS A 39 -15.43 16.83 0.18
CA LYS A 39 -16.09 15.88 -0.72
C LYS A 39 -15.52 15.79 -2.16
N THR A 40 -14.28 16.19 -2.40
CA THR A 40 -13.67 16.28 -3.74
C THR A 40 -12.36 15.50 -3.89
N ASP A 41 -12.00 14.66 -2.92
CA ASP A 41 -10.82 13.80 -3.02
C ASP A 41 -11.07 12.59 -3.93
N TYR A 42 -10.74 12.74 -5.22
CA TYR A 42 -10.84 11.68 -6.21
C TYR A 42 -10.02 10.42 -5.86
N TYR A 43 -9.03 10.49 -4.97
CA TYR A 43 -8.25 9.32 -4.55
C TYR A 43 -8.63 8.83 -3.15
N PHE A 44 -9.78 9.26 -2.62
CA PHE A 44 -10.22 8.93 -1.26
C PHE A 44 -10.14 7.41 -0.98
N GLY A 45 -10.66 6.57 -1.88
CA GLY A 45 -10.62 5.11 -1.72
C GLY A 45 -9.19 4.58 -1.65
N ALA A 46 -8.31 4.99 -2.56
CA ALA A 46 -6.91 4.56 -2.60
C ALA A 46 -6.14 5.03 -1.34
N LYS A 47 -6.32 6.28 -0.93
CA LYS A 47 -5.70 6.85 0.27
C LYS A 47 -6.21 6.17 1.54
N SER A 48 -7.49 5.89 1.64
CA SER A 48 -8.10 5.20 2.79
C SER A 48 -7.51 3.80 2.97
N ARG A 49 -7.35 3.06 1.86
CA ARG A 49 -6.71 1.75 1.86
C ARG A 49 -5.23 1.81 2.24
N LEU A 50 -4.48 2.77 1.69
CA LEU A 50 -3.10 3.03 2.07
C LEU A 50 -2.95 3.43 3.56
N LEU A 51 -3.88 4.24 4.08
CA LEU A 51 -3.93 4.59 5.50
C LEU A 51 -4.22 3.37 6.39
N GLY A 52 -5.04 2.42 5.93
CA GLY A 52 -5.23 1.12 6.58
C GLY A 52 -3.92 0.33 6.70
N VAL A 53 -3.11 0.31 5.63
CA VAL A 53 -1.77 -0.29 5.69
C VAL A 53 -0.84 0.45 6.67
N CYS A 54 -0.90 1.78 6.69
CA CYS A 54 -0.17 2.58 7.67
C CYS A 54 -0.55 2.26 9.11
N TYR A 55 -1.83 2.03 9.36
CA TYR A 55 -2.33 1.64 10.67
C TYR A 55 -1.68 0.32 11.11
N GLU A 56 -1.68 -0.70 10.25
CA GLU A 56 -1.03 -2.00 10.55
C GLU A 56 0.48 -1.86 10.81
N ILE A 57 1.19 -1.10 9.97
CA ILE A 57 2.64 -0.83 10.16
C ILE A 57 2.89 -0.16 11.52
N ARG A 58 2.09 0.85 11.86
CA ARG A 58 2.25 1.60 13.11
C ARG A 58 2.00 0.71 14.33
N HIS A 59 0.98 -0.14 14.29
CA HIS A 59 0.69 -1.11 15.35
C HIS A 59 1.82 -2.14 15.51
N THR A 60 2.41 -2.57 14.39
CA THR A 60 3.57 -3.47 14.38
C THR A 60 4.74 -2.86 15.16
N CYS A 61 5.07 -1.59 14.94
CA CYS A 61 6.13 -0.87 15.66
C CYS A 61 5.87 -0.70 17.16
N MET A 62 4.62 -0.84 17.62
CA MET A 62 4.26 -0.72 19.04
C MET A 62 4.43 -2.02 19.83
N GLY A 63 4.97 -3.08 19.19
CA GLY A 63 5.28 -4.36 19.83
C GLY A 63 4.17 -5.41 19.71
N ASP A 64 3.19 -5.19 18.83
CA ASP A 64 2.00 -6.03 18.68
C ASP A 64 2.20 -7.19 17.67
N ARG A 65 3.37 -7.30 17.04
CA ARG A 65 3.66 -8.18 15.89
C ARG A 65 5.11 -8.70 15.92
N ASP A 66 5.45 -9.55 14.94
CA ASP A 66 6.72 -10.28 14.87
C ASP A 66 7.97 -9.40 14.81
N ILE A 67 8.95 -9.75 15.65
CA ILE A 67 10.28 -9.15 15.72
C ILE A 67 11.31 -10.11 15.14
N ILE A 68 12.18 -9.60 14.26
CA ILE A 68 13.25 -10.37 13.63
C ILE A 68 14.59 -9.69 13.91
N LEU A 69 15.58 -10.48 14.35
CA LEU A 69 16.95 -10.01 14.52
C LEU A 69 17.72 -10.29 13.23
N LYS A 70 18.23 -9.23 12.58
CA LYS A 70 19.06 -9.33 11.38
C LYS A 70 20.50 -8.94 11.69
N ASP A 71 21.46 -9.72 11.21
CA ASP A 71 22.88 -9.37 11.31
C ASP A 71 23.16 -8.03 10.61
N ASN A 72 23.89 -7.14 11.28
CA ASN A 72 24.20 -5.79 10.78
C ASN A 72 25.61 -5.69 10.17
N GLY A 73 26.30 -6.82 9.99
CA GLY A 73 27.65 -6.91 9.45
C GLY A 73 28.73 -6.44 10.42
N MET A 74 28.41 -6.25 11.70
CA MET A 74 29.36 -5.79 12.71
C MET A 74 30.15 -6.94 13.34
N THR A 75 31.48 -6.84 13.24
CA THR A 75 32.43 -7.85 13.69
C THR A 75 33.35 -7.28 14.76
N SER A 76 33.95 -8.15 15.58
CA SER A 76 34.91 -7.76 16.62
C SER A 76 36.09 -6.96 16.07
N GLU A 77 36.54 -7.26 14.84
CA GLU A 77 37.61 -6.51 14.18
C GLU A 77 37.20 -5.08 13.87
N LYS A 78 36.02 -4.88 13.26
CA LYS A 78 35.48 -3.55 12.95
C LYS A 78 35.25 -2.74 14.24
N MET A 79 34.74 -3.39 15.29
CA MET A 79 34.59 -2.79 16.62
C MET A 79 35.93 -2.35 17.21
N GLY A 80 36.96 -3.18 17.07
CA GLY A 80 38.33 -2.87 17.48
C GLY A 80 38.92 -1.68 16.73
N TRP A 81 38.79 -1.64 15.40
CA TRP A 81 39.25 -0.51 14.57
C TRP A 81 38.56 0.80 14.92
N HIS A 82 37.26 0.77 15.20
CA HIS A 82 36.49 1.97 15.58
C HIS A 82 36.54 2.28 17.07
N ASN A 83 37.22 1.45 17.88
CA ASN A 83 37.26 1.55 19.34
C ASN A 83 35.86 1.71 19.97
N LYS A 84 34.89 0.92 19.49
CA LYS A 84 33.48 0.95 19.93
C LYS A 84 32.92 -0.46 20.04
N ILE A 85 32.24 -0.76 21.15
CA ILE A 85 31.44 -1.98 21.31
C ILE A 85 30.01 -1.65 20.89
N THR A 86 29.46 -2.44 19.98
CA THR A 86 28.10 -2.23 19.42
C THR A 86 27.38 -3.58 19.27
N PRO A 87 26.04 -3.59 19.12
CA PRO A 87 25.31 -4.81 18.78
C PRO A 87 25.71 -5.36 17.41
N THR A 88 25.69 -6.69 17.24
CA THR A 88 25.93 -7.36 15.95
C THR A 88 24.65 -7.60 15.15
N GLN A 89 23.49 -7.29 15.73
CA GLN A 89 22.19 -7.45 15.10
C GLN A 89 21.33 -6.22 15.30
N ASN A 90 20.46 -5.96 14.32
CA ASN A 90 19.44 -4.94 14.34
C ASN A 90 18.06 -5.59 14.54
N VAL A 91 17.15 -4.85 15.17
CA VAL A 91 15.75 -5.24 15.36
C VAL A 91 14.94 -4.80 14.15
N TYR A 92 14.24 -5.74 13.53
CA TYR A 92 13.30 -5.49 12.43
C TYR A 92 11.89 -5.90 12.88
N TYR A 93 10.91 -5.15 12.40
CA TYR A 93 9.49 -5.42 12.56
C TYR A 93 8.94 -6.01 11.27
N SER A 94 7.92 -6.88 11.37
CA SER A 94 7.29 -7.52 10.21
C SER A 94 5.78 -7.40 10.25
N VAL A 95 5.19 -7.00 9.12
CA VAL A 95 3.73 -6.90 8.95
C VAL A 95 3.30 -7.62 7.68
N ASN A 96 2.21 -8.35 7.75
CA ASN A 96 1.64 -9.03 6.59
C ASN A 96 0.50 -8.20 5.99
N ILE A 97 0.46 -8.12 4.67
CA ILE A 97 -0.57 -7.44 3.89
C ILE A 97 -1.03 -8.37 2.78
N LEU A 98 -2.34 -8.41 2.52
CA LEU A 98 -2.88 -9.21 1.43
C LEU A 98 -2.28 -8.79 0.08
N PHE A 99 -2.02 -9.76 -0.78
CA PHE A 99 -1.31 -9.51 -2.02
C PHE A 99 -2.10 -8.57 -2.97
N PRO A 100 -3.42 -8.75 -3.17
CA PRO A 100 -4.21 -7.87 -4.03
C PRO A 100 -4.25 -6.43 -3.48
N GLU A 101 -4.34 -6.28 -2.16
CA GLU A 101 -4.21 -5.00 -1.45
C GLU A 101 -2.89 -4.29 -1.79
N ALA A 102 -1.78 -5.01 -1.64
CA ALA A 102 -0.45 -4.48 -1.91
C ALA A 102 -0.31 -4.06 -3.39
N ILE A 103 -0.74 -4.92 -4.33
CA ILE A 103 -0.69 -4.61 -5.77
C ILE A 103 -1.49 -3.34 -6.08
N PHE A 104 -2.70 -3.20 -5.52
CA PHE A 104 -3.52 -2.02 -5.72
C PHE A 104 -2.86 -0.75 -5.20
N ILE A 105 -2.27 -0.79 -4.01
CA ILE A 105 -1.50 0.33 -3.45
C ILE A 105 -0.34 0.69 -4.37
N ALA A 106 0.46 -0.29 -4.79
CA ALA A 106 1.62 -0.05 -5.65
C ALA A 106 1.23 0.48 -7.03
N ALA A 107 0.08 0.07 -7.56
CA ALA A 107 -0.43 0.52 -8.85
C ALA A 107 -0.96 1.96 -8.81
N SER A 108 -1.71 2.31 -7.76
CA SER A 108 -2.38 3.60 -7.59
C SER A 108 -1.50 4.70 -7.01
N ALA A 109 -0.41 4.36 -6.31
CA ALA A 109 0.46 5.33 -5.63
C ALA A 109 1.01 6.44 -6.54
N SER A 110 1.40 6.13 -7.78
CA SER A 110 1.99 7.13 -8.69
C SER A 110 1.01 8.24 -9.06
N SER A 111 -0.21 7.87 -9.41
CA SER A 111 -1.24 8.84 -9.82
C SER A 111 -1.80 9.58 -8.60
N MET A 112 -1.97 8.89 -7.47
CA MET A 112 -2.32 9.49 -6.18
C MET A 112 -1.29 10.56 -5.75
N CYS A 113 0.00 10.23 -5.70
CA CYS A 113 1.05 11.17 -5.34
C CYS A 113 1.11 12.40 -6.25
N SER A 114 0.85 12.20 -7.55
CA SER A 114 0.84 13.28 -8.53
C SER A 114 -0.29 14.28 -8.25
N LEU A 115 -1.42 13.84 -7.71
CA LEU A 115 -2.47 14.74 -7.24
C LEU A 115 -2.13 15.36 -5.88
N SER A 116 -1.57 14.58 -4.96
CA SER A 116 -1.14 15.06 -3.63
C SER A 116 -0.19 16.25 -3.74
N PHE A 117 0.66 16.31 -4.78
CA PHE A 117 1.50 17.47 -5.11
C PHE A 117 0.75 18.82 -5.09
N LEU A 118 -0.51 18.86 -5.57
CA LEU A 118 -1.30 20.11 -5.63
C LEU A 118 -1.60 20.68 -4.23
N ASN A 119 -1.73 19.78 -3.26
CA ASN A 119 -2.09 20.10 -1.88
C ASN A 119 -0.90 19.95 -0.92
N TYR A 120 0.23 19.45 -1.40
CA TYR A 120 1.40 19.20 -0.56
C TYR A 120 2.07 20.53 -0.18
N GLY A 121 1.93 20.91 1.09
CA GLY A 121 2.58 22.10 1.64
C GLY A 121 1.98 23.43 1.15
N ILE A 122 0.65 23.52 1.03
CA ILE A 122 -0.07 24.73 0.55
C ILE A 122 0.57 26.04 1.08
N ARG A 123 1.08 26.82 0.12
CA ARG A 123 1.50 28.23 0.23
C ARG A 123 0.49 29.10 -0.51
N GLY A 124 -0.14 30.08 0.14
CA GLY A 124 -1.07 31.03 -0.49
C GLY A 124 -2.28 31.40 0.39
N ARG A 125 -3.23 32.20 -0.12
CA ARG A 125 -4.35 32.82 0.64
C ARG A 125 -5.17 31.87 1.53
N ALA A 126 -5.25 30.57 1.21
CA ALA A 126 -5.85 29.54 2.07
C ALA A 126 -5.20 29.43 3.47
N ARG A 127 -3.92 29.82 3.61
CA ARG A 127 -3.19 29.90 4.88
C ARG A 127 -3.68 31.02 5.81
N ALA A 128 -4.34 32.05 5.28
CA ALA A 128 -4.87 33.16 6.09
C ALA A 128 -6.12 32.75 6.89
N GLU A 129 -6.82 31.72 6.42
CA GLU A 129 -8.08 31.27 7.02
C GLU A 129 -7.89 30.06 7.95
N HIS A 130 -6.84 29.24 7.78
CA HIS A 130 -6.64 28.01 8.56
C HIS A 130 -5.38 28.12 9.44
N LYS A 131 -5.60 28.45 10.72
CA LYS A 131 -4.56 28.68 11.76
C LYS A 131 -3.68 27.46 12.10
N TYR A 132 -3.94 26.28 11.55
CA TYR A 132 -3.39 25.01 12.07
C TYR A 132 -2.80 24.05 11.02
N ALA A 133 -2.64 24.44 9.75
CA ALA A 133 -2.05 23.54 8.76
C ALA A 133 -0.51 23.43 8.92
N PRO A 134 0.07 22.22 9.12
CA PRO A 134 1.51 22.05 9.23
C PRO A 134 2.23 22.46 7.94
N SER A 135 3.25 23.30 8.10
CA SER A 135 4.10 23.81 7.02
C SER A 135 5.14 22.77 6.61
N PHE A 136 4.77 21.79 5.79
CA PHE A 136 5.76 20.87 5.20
C PHE A 136 6.50 21.53 4.04
N SER A 137 7.83 21.39 3.98
CA SER A 137 8.61 21.91 2.85
C SER A 137 8.38 21.04 1.62
N PHE A 138 8.53 21.62 0.43
CA PHE A 138 8.45 20.85 -0.80
C PHE A 138 9.54 19.77 -0.93
N SER A 139 10.69 19.95 -0.25
CA SER A 139 11.70 18.90 -0.16
C SER A 139 11.16 17.64 0.54
N ASN A 140 10.24 17.78 1.49
CA ASN A 140 9.59 16.65 2.15
C ASN A 140 8.68 15.89 1.18
N TYR A 141 8.03 16.58 0.21
CA TYR A 141 7.25 15.89 -0.83
C TYR A 141 8.11 14.93 -1.64
N ILE A 142 9.28 15.39 -2.07
CA ILE A 142 10.21 14.59 -2.88
C ILE A 142 10.65 13.35 -2.08
N ARG A 143 11.03 13.55 -0.81
CA ARG A 143 11.40 12.46 0.10
C ARG A 143 10.24 11.50 0.34
N ASP A 144 9.05 12.00 0.65
CA ASP A 144 7.89 11.18 0.98
C ASP A 144 7.43 10.36 -0.23
N LYS A 145 7.44 10.96 -1.42
CA LYS A 145 7.20 10.24 -2.67
C LYS A 145 8.23 9.13 -2.89
N ALA A 146 9.51 9.38 -2.60
CA ALA A 146 10.55 8.35 -2.71
C ALA A 146 10.35 7.22 -1.69
N ASN A 147 9.98 7.53 -0.46
CA ASN A 147 9.72 6.53 0.58
C ASN A 147 8.53 5.62 0.22
N LEU A 148 7.42 6.20 -0.24
CA LEU A 148 6.29 5.41 -0.74
C LEU A 148 6.67 4.63 -2.00
N HIS A 149 7.50 5.20 -2.87
CA HIS A 149 7.98 4.48 -4.05
C HIS A 149 8.82 3.26 -3.68
N ASN A 150 9.68 3.35 -2.66
CA ASN A 150 10.46 2.20 -2.16
C ASN A 150 9.57 1.05 -1.69
N LEU A 151 8.47 1.35 -0.99
CA LEU A 151 7.46 0.34 -0.66
C LEU A 151 6.87 -0.27 -1.93
N CYS A 152 6.41 0.56 -2.87
CA CYS A 152 5.81 0.10 -4.13
C CYS A 152 6.77 -0.80 -4.94
N THR A 153 8.06 -0.46 -5.00
CA THR A 153 9.06 -1.29 -5.68
C THR A 153 9.24 -2.64 -5.01
N GLY A 154 9.23 -2.70 -3.67
CA GLY A 154 9.27 -3.95 -2.94
C GLY A 154 8.05 -4.84 -3.26
N ILE A 155 6.86 -4.24 -3.34
CA ILE A 155 5.62 -4.96 -3.71
C ILE A 155 5.73 -5.55 -5.12
N TRP A 156 6.20 -4.76 -6.09
CA TRP A 156 6.36 -5.24 -7.47
C TRP A 156 7.42 -6.33 -7.59
N GLN A 157 8.52 -6.22 -6.84
CA GLN A 157 9.54 -7.26 -6.76
C GLN A 157 8.96 -8.55 -6.19
N ALA A 158 8.25 -8.48 -5.05
CA ALA A 158 7.59 -9.62 -4.45
C ALA A 158 6.59 -10.28 -5.43
N LEU A 159 5.84 -9.49 -6.21
CA LEU A 159 4.99 -10.04 -7.27
C LEU A 159 5.80 -10.83 -8.30
N GLY A 160 6.92 -10.27 -8.77
CA GLY A 160 7.83 -10.91 -9.72
C GLY A 160 8.39 -12.24 -9.23
N GLU A 161 8.75 -12.33 -7.95
CA GLU A 161 9.22 -13.57 -7.32
C GLU A 161 8.18 -14.70 -7.40
N VAL A 162 6.89 -14.36 -7.37
CA VAL A 162 5.79 -15.34 -7.45
C VAL A 162 5.45 -15.72 -8.89
N ILE A 163 5.20 -14.71 -9.75
CA ILE A 163 4.66 -14.94 -11.09
C ILE A 163 5.73 -15.11 -12.17
N GLY A 164 6.97 -14.73 -11.88
CA GLY A 164 8.10 -14.71 -12.81
C GLY A 164 8.27 -13.36 -13.52
N ASP A 165 9.52 -13.01 -13.84
CA ASP A 165 9.89 -11.72 -14.44
C ASP A 165 9.19 -11.42 -15.77
N GLU A 166 9.02 -12.43 -16.63
CA GLU A 166 8.33 -12.27 -17.92
C GLU A 166 6.86 -11.82 -17.73
N GLU A 167 6.17 -12.41 -16.76
CA GLU A 167 4.78 -12.07 -16.46
C GLU A 167 4.68 -10.70 -15.76
N LEU A 168 5.63 -10.37 -14.89
CA LEU A 168 5.72 -9.04 -14.30
C LEU A 168 5.95 -7.96 -15.37
N GLU A 169 6.86 -8.21 -16.32
CA GLU A 169 7.10 -7.31 -17.45
C GLU A 169 5.82 -7.08 -18.27
N ASN A 170 5.07 -8.14 -18.55
CA ASN A 170 3.79 -8.04 -19.26
C ASN A 170 2.76 -7.20 -18.50
N ILE A 171 2.70 -7.30 -17.17
CA ILE A 171 1.83 -6.47 -16.32
C ILE A 171 2.27 -5.01 -16.35
N TYR A 172 3.57 -4.73 -16.26
CA TYR A 172 4.09 -3.36 -16.39
C TYR A 172 3.78 -2.75 -17.75
N ARG A 173 4.00 -3.50 -18.85
CA ARG A 173 3.64 -3.04 -20.20
C ARG A 173 2.14 -2.80 -20.34
N LEU A 174 1.30 -3.60 -19.69
CA LEU A 174 -0.15 -3.37 -19.65
C LEU A 174 -0.48 -2.06 -18.93
N ARG A 175 0.17 -1.80 -17.79
CA ARG A 175 0.01 -0.56 -17.00
C ARG A 175 0.38 0.69 -17.79
N GLU A 176 1.47 0.65 -18.56
CA GLU A 176 1.90 1.81 -19.36
C GLU A 176 1.01 2.06 -20.60
N ARG A 177 0.27 1.05 -21.06
CA ARG A 177 -0.59 1.14 -22.26
C ARG A 177 -2.04 1.46 -21.96
N THR A 178 -2.48 1.19 -20.73
CA THR A 178 -3.87 1.40 -20.34
C THR A 178 -4.09 2.88 -19.98
N ASP A 179 -5.28 3.38 -20.27
CA ASP A 179 -5.77 4.72 -19.92
C ASP A 179 -6.57 4.73 -18.61
N GLU A 180 -6.52 3.61 -17.87
CA GLU A 180 -7.23 3.44 -16.61
C GLU A 180 -6.53 4.22 -15.50
N ASP A 181 -7.29 5.04 -14.78
CA ASP A 181 -6.85 5.67 -13.54
C ASP A 181 -7.47 4.98 -12.30
N TYR A 182 -7.05 5.44 -11.13
CA TYR A 182 -7.57 4.98 -9.83
C TYR A 182 -8.40 6.07 -9.12
N MET A 183 -8.91 7.05 -9.87
CA MET A 183 -9.82 8.06 -9.36
C MET A 183 -11.20 7.42 -9.12
N ASP A 184 -11.81 7.76 -7.99
CA ASP A 184 -13.09 7.24 -7.50
C ASP A 184 -13.19 5.71 -7.55
N TYR A 185 -12.04 5.04 -7.40
CA TYR A 185 -11.94 3.59 -7.56
C TYR A 185 -12.82 2.87 -6.54
N VAL A 186 -13.57 1.88 -7.01
CA VAL A 186 -14.44 1.03 -6.19
C VAL A 186 -13.62 0.04 -5.38
N THR A 187 -13.36 0.38 -4.12
CA THR A 187 -12.49 -0.40 -3.23
C THR A 187 -13.05 -1.78 -2.89
N HIS A 188 -14.38 -1.97 -2.93
CA HIS A 188 -15.03 -3.28 -2.79
C HIS A 188 -14.52 -4.32 -3.79
N TYR A 189 -14.03 -3.86 -4.95
CA TYR A 189 -13.45 -4.76 -5.94
C TYR A 189 -12.11 -5.35 -5.47
N ILE A 190 -11.35 -4.59 -4.67
CA ILE A 190 -10.12 -5.10 -4.03
C ILE A 190 -10.48 -6.10 -2.94
N ASP A 191 -11.53 -5.85 -2.15
CA ASP A 191 -12.02 -6.80 -1.16
C ASP A 191 -12.46 -8.11 -1.80
N LYS A 192 -13.16 -8.03 -2.93
CA LYS A 192 -13.47 -9.21 -3.75
C LYS A 192 -12.20 -9.94 -4.21
N CYS A 193 -11.16 -9.24 -4.65
CA CYS A 193 -9.92 -9.88 -5.09
C CYS A 193 -9.16 -10.53 -3.93
N ASN A 194 -9.18 -9.90 -2.75
CA ASN A 194 -8.61 -10.43 -1.51
C ASN A 194 -9.29 -11.75 -1.13
N ILE A 195 -10.62 -11.77 -1.02
CA ILE A 195 -11.40 -12.97 -0.70
C ILE A 195 -11.21 -14.05 -1.76
N GLU A 196 -11.25 -13.68 -3.06
CA GLU A 196 -10.99 -14.64 -4.15
C GLU A 196 -9.62 -15.32 -4.04
N LEU A 197 -8.60 -14.62 -3.53
CA LEU A 197 -7.27 -15.20 -3.34
C LEU A 197 -7.21 -16.10 -2.11
N ILE A 198 -7.77 -15.65 -0.99
CA ILE A 198 -7.86 -16.39 0.26
C ILE A 198 -8.53 -17.76 0.02
N ASP A 199 -9.67 -17.76 -0.66
CA ASP A 199 -10.44 -18.97 -1.00
C ASP A 199 -9.75 -19.86 -2.05
N THR A 200 -8.71 -19.37 -2.72
CA THR A 200 -7.98 -20.16 -3.71
C THR A 200 -6.99 -21.07 -3.00
N ALA A 201 -7.03 -22.36 -3.32
CA ALA A 201 -6.06 -23.34 -2.84
C ALA A 201 -4.61 -22.92 -3.18
N VAL A 202 -3.68 -23.13 -2.24
CA VAL A 202 -2.31 -22.60 -2.25
C VAL A 202 -1.61 -22.86 -3.59
N GLU A 203 -1.73 -24.06 -4.13
CA GLU A 203 -1.09 -24.47 -5.39
C GLU A 203 -1.57 -23.71 -6.63
N LYS A 204 -2.75 -23.06 -6.55
CA LYS A 204 -3.34 -22.26 -7.63
C LYS A 204 -3.17 -20.75 -7.41
N ARG A 205 -2.66 -20.32 -6.25
CA ARG A 205 -2.56 -18.89 -5.89
C ARG A 205 -1.63 -18.13 -6.83
N LYS A 206 -0.54 -18.72 -7.31
CA LYS A 206 0.34 -18.09 -8.32
C LYS A 206 -0.43 -17.66 -9.58
N ASP A 207 -1.19 -18.58 -10.19
CA ASP A 207 -1.96 -18.27 -11.40
C ASP A 207 -3.10 -17.28 -11.11
N LYS A 208 -3.74 -17.41 -9.94
CA LYS A 208 -4.77 -16.48 -9.49
C LYS A 208 -4.21 -15.07 -9.28
N LEU A 209 -3.05 -14.93 -8.66
CA LEU A 209 -2.36 -13.66 -8.41
C LEU A 209 -2.02 -12.95 -9.72
N ARG A 210 -1.45 -13.67 -10.69
CA ARG A 210 -1.19 -13.12 -12.03
C ARG A 210 -2.47 -12.54 -12.65
N ASN A 211 -3.59 -13.26 -12.53
CA ASN A 211 -4.88 -12.80 -13.06
C ASN A 211 -5.46 -11.62 -12.27
N ILE A 212 -5.34 -11.62 -10.94
CA ILE A 212 -5.72 -10.50 -10.08
C ILE A 212 -4.94 -9.24 -10.46
N ALA A 213 -3.62 -9.34 -10.57
CA ALA A 213 -2.77 -8.20 -10.91
C ALA A 213 -3.19 -7.57 -12.25
N LYS A 214 -3.44 -8.39 -13.28
CA LYS A 214 -3.95 -7.91 -14.58
C LYS A 214 -5.31 -7.19 -14.45
N ARG A 215 -6.22 -7.69 -13.60
CA ARG A 215 -7.54 -7.08 -13.34
C ARG A 215 -7.47 -5.79 -12.53
N ILE A 216 -6.49 -5.64 -11.65
CA ILE A 216 -6.26 -4.40 -10.91
C ILE A 216 -5.73 -3.31 -11.85
N ILE A 217 -4.76 -3.66 -12.71
CA ILE A 217 -4.19 -2.73 -13.69
C ILE A 217 -5.22 -2.32 -14.76
N LYS A 218 -5.99 -3.28 -15.28
CA LYS A 218 -7.01 -3.04 -16.31
C LYS A 218 -8.37 -3.51 -15.82
N LYS A 219 -9.24 -2.55 -15.52
CA LYS A 219 -10.58 -2.77 -14.95
C LYS A 219 -11.40 -3.72 -15.84
N PRO A 220 -11.71 -4.95 -15.39
CA PRO A 220 -12.49 -5.89 -16.19
C PRO A 220 -13.97 -5.53 -16.17
N GLN A 221 -14.78 -6.20 -17.00
CA GLN A 221 -16.23 -6.00 -17.01
C GLN A 221 -16.87 -6.21 -15.62
N GLY A 222 -16.36 -7.17 -14.84
CA GLY A 222 -16.83 -7.40 -13.47
C GLY A 222 -16.60 -6.23 -12.51
N TYR A 223 -15.53 -5.45 -12.71
CA TYR A 223 -15.33 -4.19 -11.99
C TYR A 223 -16.40 -3.17 -12.42
N LYS A 224 -16.57 -2.98 -13.73
CA LYS A 224 -17.48 -1.96 -14.29
C LYS A 224 -18.94 -2.19 -13.89
N SER A 225 -19.36 -3.45 -13.81
CA SER A 225 -20.68 -3.82 -13.29
C SER A 225 -20.83 -3.48 -11.81
N MET A 226 -19.84 -3.81 -10.99
CA MET A 226 -19.85 -3.47 -9.56
C MET A 226 -19.85 -1.95 -9.34
N GLU A 227 -19.08 -1.20 -10.13
CA GLU A 227 -19.06 0.25 -10.11
C GLU A 227 -20.41 0.86 -10.45
N TYR A 228 -21.09 0.35 -11.48
CA TYR A 228 -22.43 0.78 -11.83
C TYR A 228 -23.43 0.53 -10.68
N ASP A 229 -23.41 -0.68 -10.11
CA ASP A 229 -24.33 -1.08 -9.04
C ASP A 229 -24.11 -0.25 -7.76
N LEU A 230 -22.86 -0.06 -7.33
CA LEU A 230 -22.55 0.71 -6.13
C LEU A 230 -22.88 2.19 -6.31
N ASN A 231 -22.61 2.78 -7.48
CA ASN A 231 -23.01 4.17 -7.75
C ASN A 231 -24.54 4.34 -7.73
N TYR A 232 -25.29 3.36 -8.23
CA TYR A 232 -26.74 3.34 -8.14
C TYR A 232 -27.20 3.35 -6.67
N TRP A 233 -26.70 2.43 -5.85
CA TRP A 233 -27.10 2.33 -4.43
C TRP A 233 -26.62 3.51 -3.59
N ALA A 234 -25.43 4.05 -3.85
CA ALA A 234 -24.90 5.24 -3.17
C ALA A 234 -25.84 6.44 -3.38
N LYS A 235 -26.36 6.59 -4.61
CA LYS A 235 -27.36 7.61 -4.94
C LYS A 235 -28.69 7.38 -4.22
N GLU A 236 -29.22 6.15 -4.25
CA GLU A 236 -30.50 5.82 -3.60
C GLU A 236 -30.44 6.05 -2.08
N TYR A 237 -29.33 5.68 -1.44
CA TYR A 237 -29.14 5.85 0.00
C TYR A 237 -28.56 7.21 0.41
N LYS A 238 -28.24 8.10 -0.55
CA LYS A 238 -27.63 9.41 -0.32
C LYS A 238 -26.33 9.35 0.50
N THR A 239 -25.50 8.39 0.15
CA THR A 239 -24.22 8.07 0.79
C THR A 239 -23.12 7.99 -0.27
N THR A 240 -21.88 7.73 0.11
CA THR A 240 -20.79 7.48 -0.84
C THR A 240 -20.65 5.98 -1.15
N ILE A 241 -20.02 5.63 -2.27
CA ILE A 241 -19.73 4.22 -2.58
C ILE A 241 -18.90 3.54 -1.49
N TYR A 242 -18.09 4.31 -0.73
CA TYR A 242 -17.20 3.82 0.32
C TYR A 242 -17.91 3.50 1.64
N GLU A 243 -19.12 4.00 1.84
CA GLU A 243 -19.93 3.75 3.03
C GLU A 243 -20.91 2.58 2.84
N LEU A 244 -21.04 2.07 1.61
CA LEU A 244 -21.89 0.93 1.31
C LEU A 244 -21.28 -0.36 1.85
N TYR A 245 -22.12 -1.19 2.47
CA TYR A 245 -21.73 -2.52 2.97
C TYR A 245 -22.25 -3.62 2.04
N ASP A 246 -21.41 -4.58 1.69
CA ASP A 246 -21.78 -5.80 0.95
C ASP A 246 -21.52 -7.03 1.83
N SER A 247 -22.59 -7.67 2.30
CA SER A 247 -22.54 -8.88 3.12
C SER A 247 -21.91 -10.09 2.41
N LYS A 248 -21.64 -10.01 1.10
CA LYS A 248 -20.94 -11.06 0.37
C LYS A 248 -19.41 -10.92 0.43
N LEU A 249 -18.91 -9.81 0.96
CA LEU A 249 -17.49 -9.50 1.08
C LEU A 249 -17.03 -9.62 2.55
N GLU A 250 -17.28 -10.79 3.14
CA GLU A 250 -16.83 -11.11 4.49
C GLU A 250 -15.46 -11.80 4.45
N TYR A 251 -14.51 -11.26 5.21
CA TYR A 251 -13.21 -11.86 5.41
C TYR A 251 -13.28 -12.96 6.47
N PRO A 252 -12.46 -14.01 6.36
CA PRO A 252 -12.34 -14.97 7.46
C PRO A 252 -11.72 -14.30 8.70
N GLU A 253 -12.00 -14.85 9.88
CA GLU A 253 -11.42 -14.39 11.14
C GLU A 253 -9.89 -14.56 11.15
N ASP A 254 -9.42 -15.69 10.63
CA ASP A 254 -8.00 -16.03 10.53
C ASP A 254 -7.55 -16.10 9.06
N ILE A 255 -6.38 -15.52 8.79
CA ILE A 255 -5.74 -15.55 7.47
C ILE A 255 -4.49 -16.43 7.56
N GLU A 256 -4.47 -17.49 6.77
CA GLU A 256 -3.27 -18.30 6.55
C GLU A 256 -2.34 -17.53 5.59
N TRP A 257 -1.23 -17.02 6.13
CA TRP A 257 -0.28 -16.18 5.40
C TRP A 257 0.63 -16.99 4.50
#